data_AF-A0A6P4EF34-F1
#
_entry.id   AF-A0A6P4EF34-F1
#
_cell.length_a   1.000
_cell.length_b   1.000
_cell.length_c   1.000
_cell.angle_alpha   90.00
_cell.angle_beta   90.00
_cell.angle_gamma   90.00
#
_symmetry.space_group_name_H-M   'P 1'
#
loop_
_entity.id
_entity.type
_entity.pdbx_description
1 polymer ?
#
loop_
_entity_poly.entity_id
_entity_poly.type
_entity_poly.pdbx_seq_one_letter_code
_entity_poly.pdbx_strand_id
1 'polypeptide(L)'
;MSSDSSRKIQVPDELKEVLLQFSISFLVEQPPDVIDYAVEYFTKLQSERPSGGHTDISTDDQLSVNSQDADAEPPVMASSRRKSVFAEAYDPEADDDDDGATAVFPKTDEQRARLVESVKNVLLFRSLEKEQMNQVLDAMFERKVQPGDYIIRQGDDGDNFYVIESGVYKVYINDKHINTYNHTGLFGELALLYNMPRAATVQAETSGLLWAMDRQTFRRILLKSAFRKRKMYEELLNSVPMLKALQNYERMNLADALVSKSYDNGERIIKQGDAADGMYFIEEGTVSVRMDQDDAEVEISQLGKGQYFGELALVTHRPRAASVYATGGVVKLAFLDTEAFERIMGFLTDVLKRNIVIYEQMFTDMARRNTNL
;
A
#
# COMPACT_ATOMS: atom_id res chain seq x y z
N MET A 1 72.28 17.65 6.72
CA MET A 1 71.65 18.00 5.42
C MET A 1 71.05 16.71 4.88
N SER A 2 69.79 16.44 5.24
CA SER A 2 68.59 16.68 4.41
C SER A 2 68.62 15.97 3.06
N SER A 3 67.89 14.86 2.96
CA SER A 3 66.79 14.70 2.00
C SER A 3 66.26 13.26 2.06
N ASP A 4 65.11 13.04 2.70
CA ASP A 4 64.27 11.88 2.40
C ASP A 4 62.98 12.40 1.79
N SER A 5 62.88 12.28 0.47
CA SER A 5 61.80 12.80 -0.35
C SER A 5 60.69 11.75 -0.46
N SER A 6 59.57 12.02 0.20
CA SER A 6 58.34 11.25 0.06
C SER A 6 57.88 11.22 -1.40
N ARG A 7 58.01 10.05 -2.05
CA ARG A 7 57.48 9.81 -3.40
C ARG A 7 55.94 9.89 -3.35
N LYS A 8 55.38 11.03 -3.81
CA LYS A 8 53.94 11.14 -4.10
C LYS A 8 53.61 10.21 -5.29
N ILE A 9 52.81 9.17 -5.03
CA ILE A 9 52.28 8.29 -6.08
C ILE A 9 51.22 9.10 -6.85
N GLN A 10 51.47 9.39 -8.12
CA GLN A 10 50.46 9.97 -9.01
C GLN A 10 49.69 8.82 -9.67
N VAL A 11 48.39 8.75 -9.40
CA VAL A 11 47.48 7.79 -10.03
C VAL A 11 47.08 8.33 -11.41
N PRO A 12 47.29 7.59 -12.50
CA PRO A 12 46.88 8.02 -13.85
C PRO A 12 45.39 8.31 -13.92
N ASP A 13 44.99 9.38 -14.60
CA ASP A 13 43.58 9.77 -14.70
C ASP A 13 42.76 8.74 -15.50
N GLU A 14 43.36 8.09 -16.50
CA GLU A 14 42.74 6.98 -17.24
C GLU A 14 42.35 5.80 -16.34
N LEU A 15 43.17 5.50 -15.33
CA LEU A 15 42.87 4.42 -14.38
C LEU A 15 41.65 4.78 -13.51
N LYS A 16 41.54 6.05 -13.10
CA LYS A 16 40.40 6.52 -12.32
C LYS A 16 39.10 6.45 -13.12
N GLU A 17 39.15 6.87 -14.38
CA GLU A 17 37.98 6.87 -15.26
C GLU A 17 37.48 5.46 -15.54
N VAL A 18 38.37 4.52 -15.87
CA VAL A 18 38.01 3.13 -16.13
C VAL A 18 37.40 2.45 -14.90
N LEU A 19 37.99 2.63 -13.72
CA LEU A 19 37.44 2.06 -12.48
C LEU A 19 36.12 2.71 -12.06
N LEU A 20 35.95 4.01 -12.32
CA LEU A 20 34.69 4.70 -12.07
C LEU A 20 33.57 4.16 -12.96
N GLN A 21 33.82 3.99 -14.26
CA GLN A 21 32.85 3.43 -15.20
C GLN A 21 32.46 1.99 -14.84
N PHE A 22 33.45 1.15 -14.47
CA PHE A 22 33.19 -0.19 -13.94
C PHE A 22 32.28 -0.15 -12.70
N SER A 23 32.58 0.73 -11.74
CA SER A 23 31.80 0.87 -10.51
C SER A 23 30.37 1.30 -10.78
N ILE A 24 30.17 2.24 -11.72
CA ILE A 24 28.84 2.68 -12.15
C ILE A 24 28.07 1.52 -12.80
N SER A 25 28.71 0.78 -13.71
CA SER A 25 28.11 -0.37 -14.40
C SER A 25 27.67 -1.46 -13.41
N PHE A 26 28.53 -1.82 -12.46
CA PHE A 26 28.22 -2.80 -11.42
C PHE A 26 27.06 -2.36 -10.52
N LEU A 27 27.01 -1.08 -10.13
CA LEU A 27 25.93 -0.56 -9.29
C LEU A 27 24.57 -0.51 -10.01
N VAL A 28 24.57 -0.31 -11.33
CA VAL A 28 23.37 -0.29 -12.15
C VAL A 28 22.85 -1.70 -12.43
N GLU A 29 23.75 -2.63 -12.78
CA GLU A 29 23.37 -3.98 -13.21
C GLU A 29 23.20 -4.97 -12.04
N GLN A 30 23.79 -4.66 -10.86
CA GLN A 30 23.74 -5.45 -9.63
C GLN A 30 23.99 -6.96 -9.83
N PRO A 31 25.09 -7.36 -10.48
CA PRO A 31 25.39 -8.77 -10.69
C PRO A 31 25.78 -9.46 -9.36
N PRO A 32 25.53 -10.78 -9.23
CA PRO A 32 25.69 -11.51 -7.97
C PRO A 32 27.15 -11.72 -7.55
N ASP A 33 28.09 -11.73 -8.49
CA ASP A 33 29.53 -11.88 -8.23
C ASP A 33 30.33 -10.77 -8.92
N VAL A 34 31.19 -10.10 -8.15
CA VAL A 34 31.97 -8.95 -8.62
C VAL A 34 33.19 -9.34 -9.44
N ILE A 35 33.77 -10.52 -9.20
CA ILE A 35 34.99 -10.98 -9.86
C ILE A 35 34.65 -11.47 -11.27
N ASP A 36 33.62 -12.30 -11.40
CA ASP A 36 33.18 -12.79 -12.71
C ASP A 36 32.71 -11.63 -13.61
N TYR A 37 31.95 -10.69 -13.03
CA TYR A 37 31.52 -9.50 -13.75
C TYR A 37 32.70 -8.58 -14.15
N ALA A 38 33.71 -8.43 -13.30
CA ALA A 38 34.91 -7.68 -13.65
C ALA A 38 35.66 -8.31 -14.83
N VAL A 39 35.77 -9.64 -14.86
CA VAL A 39 36.41 -10.37 -15.96
C VAL A 39 35.66 -10.11 -17.27
N GLU A 40 34.33 -10.25 -17.27
CA GLU A 40 33.52 -9.99 -18.47
C GLU A 40 33.59 -8.52 -18.91
N TYR A 41 33.42 -7.58 -17.97
CA TYR A 41 33.43 -6.14 -18.24
C TYR A 41 34.76 -5.69 -18.86
N PHE A 42 35.90 -6.07 -18.26
CA PHE A 42 37.20 -5.66 -18.78
C PHE A 42 37.59 -6.42 -20.06
N THR A 43 37.10 -7.65 -20.26
CA THR A 43 37.29 -8.39 -21.53
C THR A 43 36.54 -7.70 -22.67
N LYS A 44 35.32 -7.23 -22.44
CA LYS A 44 34.54 -6.44 -23.40
C LYS A 44 35.20 -5.07 -23.67
N LEU A 45 35.64 -4.39 -22.61
CA LEU A 45 36.33 -3.11 -22.76
C LEU A 45 37.66 -3.24 -23.54
N GLN A 46 38.30 -4.41 -23.46
CA GLN A 46 39.52 -4.71 -24.21
C GLN A 46 39.23 -5.00 -25.69
N SER A 47 38.13 -5.68 -26.04
CA SER A 47 37.77 -5.97 -27.43
C SER A 47 37.30 -4.74 -28.20
N GLU A 48 36.78 -3.73 -27.51
CA GLU A 48 36.33 -2.46 -28.08
C GLU A 48 37.46 -1.42 -28.27
N ARG A 49 38.71 -1.72 -27.85
CA ARG A 49 39.85 -0.83 -28.11
C ARG A 49 40.21 -0.81 -29.60
N PRO A 50 40.13 0.34 -30.29
CA PRO A 50 40.50 0.40 -31.71
C PRO A 50 42.00 0.12 -31.87
N SER A 51 42.32 -0.89 -32.68
CA SER A 51 43.70 -1.17 -33.09
C SER A 51 44.14 -0.05 -34.04
N GLY A 52 45.23 0.64 -33.73
CA GLY A 52 45.66 1.82 -34.49
C GLY A 52 45.98 1.55 -35.96
N GLY A 53 45.44 2.36 -36.88
CA GLY A 53 45.85 2.41 -38.28
C GLY A 53 44.85 3.12 -39.22
N HIS A 54 45.18 4.37 -39.59
CA HIS A 54 44.80 5.16 -40.77
C HIS A 54 43.35 5.26 -41.29
N THR A 55 42.96 6.52 -41.48
CA THR A 55 41.82 7.05 -42.25
C THR A 55 41.76 6.52 -43.68
N ASP A 56 40.59 6.05 -44.11
CA ASP A 56 39.99 6.51 -45.38
C ASP A 56 38.48 6.23 -45.43
N ILE A 57 37.77 7.23 -45.98
CA ILE A 57 36.35 7.22 -46.29
C ILE A 57 36.18 6.49 -47.62
N SER A 58 35.36 5.44 -47.67
CA SER A 58 34.78 4.93 -48.93
C SER A 58 33.47 4.18 -48.66
N THR A 59 32.45 4.60 -49.40
CA THR A 59 31.11 4.04 -49.57
C THR A 59 31.12 2.71 -50.32
N ASP A 60 30.10 1.88 -50.02
CA ASP A 60 29.65 0.64 -50.68
C ASP A 60 30.57 -0.58 -50.60
N ASP A 61 30.11 -1.65 -49.94
CA ASP A 61 29.65 -2.83 -50.69
C ASP A 61 28.74 -3.75 -49.84
N GLN A 62 27.80 -4.39 -50.52
CA GLN A 62 26.77 -5.27 -49.98
C GLN A 62 27.34 -6.63 -49.57
N LEU A 63 26.95 -7.17 -48.41
CA LEU A 63 26.95 -8.62 -48.20
C LEU A 63 25.71 -9.07 -47.40
N SER A 64 24.86 -9.79 -48.12
CA SER A 64 23.76 -10.60 -47.64
C SER A 64 24.23 -11.64 -46.62
N VAL A 65 23.60 -11.67 -45.45
CA VAL A 65 23.60 -12.85 -44.57
C VAL A 65 22.16 -13.23 -44.28
N ASN A 66 21.78 -14.36 -44.84
CA ASN A 66 20.54 -15.06 -44.57
C ASN A 66 20.70 -15.76 -43.22
N SER A 67 19.99 -15.30 -42.19
CA SER A 67 19.87 -16.02 -40.92
C SER A 67 18.42 -15.95 -40.43
N GLN A 68 17.69 -17.02 -40.74
CA GLN A 68 16.49 -17.40 -40.03
C GLN A 68 16.91 -17.78 -38.61
N ASP A 69 16.61 -16.90 -37.64
CA ASP A 69 16.19 -17.22 -36.28
C ASP A 69 16.01 -15.90 -35.52
N ALA A 70 14.75 -15.46 -35.41
CA ALA A 70 14.36 -14.21 -34.77
C ALA A 70 14.06 -14.46 -33.28
N ASP A 71 15.10 -14.64 -32.48
CA ASP A 71 15.04 -14.31 -31.06
C ASP A 71 15.23 -12.79 -30.91
N ALA A 72 14.11 -12.07 -30.95
CA ALA A 72 14.08 -10.63 -30.77
C ALA A 72 14.65 -10.26 -29.39
N GLU A 73 15.82 -9.61 -29.40
CA GLU A 73 16.37 -8.95 -28.22
C GLU A 73 15.33 -7.97 -27.62
N PRO A 74 15.22 -7.86 -26.29
CA PRO A 74 14.32 -6.91 -25.67
C PRO A 74 14.67 -5.48 -26.13
N PRO A 75 13.68 -4.61 -26.37
CA PRO A 75 13.92 -3.29 -26.92
C PRO A 75 14.82 -2.48 -25.98
N VAL A 76 15.96 -2.03 -26.51
CA VAL A 76 16.89 -1.15 -25.81
C VAL A 76 16.20 0.20 -25.64
N MET A 77 15.64 0.46 -24.45
CA MET A 77 14.98 1.74 -24.16
C MET A 77 16.04 2.82 -23.95
N ALA A 78 16.44 3.49 -25.03
CA ALA A 78 17.10 4.79 -24.93
C ALA A 78 16.22 5.71 -24.06
N SER A 79 16.83 6.41 -23.11
CA SER A 79 16.20 7.28 -22.10
C SER A 79 15.09 8.18 -22.69
N SER A 80 13.88 7.64 -22.73
CA SER A 80 12.70 8.34 -23.22
C SER A 80 12.09 9.12 -22.05
N ARG A 81 11.61 10.33 -22.32
CA ARG A 81 11.02 11.18 -21.28
C ARG A 81 9.79 10.48 -20.71
N ARG A 82 9.84 10.18 -19.41
CA ARG A 82 8.69 9.65 -18.65
C ARG A 82 7.50 10.60 -18.81
N LYS A 83 6.35 10.05 -19.21
CA LYS A 83 5.09 10.79 -19.35
C LYS A 83 4.28 10.68 -18.06
N SER A 84 3.49 11.71 -17.77
CA SER A 84 2.52 11.68 -16.67
C SER A 84 1.33 10.79 -17.02
N VAL A 85 0.75 10.16 -16.00
CA VAL A 85 -0.47 9.35 -16.11
C VAL A 85 -1.50 9.88 -15.12
N PHE A 86 -2.77 9.89 -15.52
CA PHE A 86 -3.87 10.37 -14.72
C PHE A 86 -5.06 9.43 -14.86
N ALA A 87 -5.84 9.32 -13.79
CA ALA A 87 -7.15 8.69 -13.81
C ALA A 87 -8.23 9.77 -13.83
N GLU A 88 -9.48 9.34 -14.04
CA GLU A 88 -10.66 10.16 -13.96
C GLU A 88 -10.79 10.80 -12.56
N ALA A 89 -11.22 12.06 -12.53
CA ALA A 89 -11.51 12.75 -11.28
C ALA A 89 -12.74 12.12 -10.61
N TYR A 90 -12.66 11.92 -9.30
CA TYR A 90 -13.75 11.41 -8.49
C TYR A 90 -13.79 12.20 -7.18
N ASP A 91 -14.95 12.75 -6.87
CA ASP A 91 -15.21 13.49 -5.64
C ASP A 91 -16.06 12.61 -4.71
N PRO A 92 -15.49 12.05 -3.62
CA PRO A 92 -16.22 11.21 -2.70
C PRO A 92 -17.26 11.97 -1.85
N GLU A 93 -17.15 13.29 -1.72
CA GLU A 93 -18.09 14.10 -0.93
C GLU A 93 -19.38 14.38 -1.70
N ALA A 94 -19.28 14.53 -3.02
CA ALA A 94 -20.41 14.78 -3.91
C ALA A 94 -21.13 13.50 -4.39
N ASP A 95 -20.56 12.31 -4.15
CA ASP A 95 -21.15 11.02 -4.52
C ASP A 95 -22.19 10.57 -3.48
N ASP A 96 -23.45 10.97 -3.66
CA ASP A 96 -24.57 10.59 -2.79
C ASP A 96 -24.74 9.05 -2.73
N ASP A 97 -25.17 8.55 -1.56
CA ASP A 97 -25.27 7.10 -1.31
C ASP A 97 -26.34 6.39 -2.16
N ASP A 98 -27.27 7.15 -2.75
CA ASP A 98 -28.42 6.65 -3.52
C ASP A 98 -28.12 6.47 -5.03
N ASP A 99 -27.17 7.24 -5.59
CA ASP A 99 -26.83 7.22 -7.03
C ASP A 99 -25.88 6.07 -7.43
N GLY A 100 -25.53 5.21 -6.47
CA GLY A 100 -24.38 4.33 -6.63
C GLY A 100 -24.32 3.14 -5.72
N ALA A 101 -25.45 2.53 -5.36
CA ALA A 101 -25.45 1.21 -4.74
C ALA A 101 -24.46 0.31 -5.49
N THR A 102 -23.35 -0.05 -4.84
CA THR A 102 -22.31 -0.90 -5.43
C THR A 102 -22.99 -2.17 -5.90
N ALA A 103 -23.03 -2.38 -7.23
CA ALA A 103 -23.72 -3.50 -7.82
C ALA A 103 -23.19 -4.79 -7.19
N VAL A 104 -24.08 -5.57 -6.56
CA VAL A 104 -23.72 -6.83 -5.92
C VAL A 104 -23.99 -7.95 -6.91
N PHE A 105 -22.92 -8.57 -7.41
CA PHE A 105 -22.99 -9.75 -8.25
C PHE A 105 -22.82 -10.99 -7.37
N PRO A 106 -23.86 -11.84 -7.23
CA PRO A 106 -23.84 -12.97 -6.32
C PRO A 106 -22.77 -13.99 -6.72
N LYS A 107 -22.09 -14.54 -5.73
CA LYS A 107 -21.02 -15.56 -5.86
C LYS A 107 -21.23 -16.61 -4.80
N THR A 108 -20.93 -17.87 -5.11
CA THR A 108 -20.91 -18.90 -4.09
C THR A 108 -19.73 -18.69 -3.13
N ASP A 109 -19.82 -19.24 -1.92
CA ASP A 109 -18.72 -19.14 -0.93
C ASP A 109 -17.41 -19.71 -1.49
N GLU A 110 -17.49 -20.78 -2.27
CA GLU A 110 -16.34 -21.41 -2.93
C GLU A 110 -15.71 -20.50 -4.00
N GLN A 111 -16.52 -19.88 -4.86
CA GLN A 111 -16.06 -18.91 -5.85
C GLN A 111 -15.40 -17.72 -5.17
N ARG A 112 -16.02 -17.22 -4.10
CA ARG A 112 -15.51 -16.09 -3.32
C ARG A 112 -14.16 -16.42 -2.69
N ALA A 113 -14.02 -17.61 -2.11
CA ALA A 113 -12.75 -18.06 -1.51
C ALA A 113 -11.62 -18.16 -2.56
N ARG A 114 -11.90 -18.74 -3.74
CA ARG A 114 -10.91 -18.79 -4.85
C ARG A 114 -10.53 -17.40 -5.35
N LEU A 115 -11.49 -16.50 -5.43
CA LEU A 115 -11.27 -15.14 -5.90
C LEU A 115 -10.41 -14.34 -4.90
N VAL A 116 -10.69 -14.45 -3.59
CA VAL A 116 -9.84 -13.90 -2.52
C VAL A 116 -8.40 -14.41 -2.65
N GLU A 117 -8.23 -15.72 -2.80
CA GLU A 117 -6.90 -16.34 -2.90
C GLU A 117 -6.13 -15.85 -4.14
N SER A 118 -6.84 -15.60 -5.24
CA SER A 118 -6.24 -15.12 -6.49
C SER A 118 -5.79 -13.66 -6.41
N VAL A 119 -6.54 -12.79 -5.69
CA VAL A 119 -6.25 -11.35 -5.65
C VAL A 119 -5.37 -10.93 -4.47
N LYS A 120 -5.27 -11.72 -3.38
CA LYS A 120 -4.61 -11.30 -2.13
C LYS A 120 -3.16 -10.81 -2.29
N ASN A 121 -2.43 -11.34 -3.28
CA ASN A 121 -1.03 -10.99 -3.53
C ASN A 121 -0.86 -9.82 -4.52
N VAL A 122 -1.94 -9.37 -5.15
CA VAL A 122 -1.89 -8.24 -6.08
C VAL A 122 -1.72 -6.96 -5.28
N LEU A 123 -0.79 -6.10 -5.73
CA LEU A 123 -0.40 -4.86 -5.04
C LEU A 123 -1.60 -3.98 -4.63
N LEU A 124 -2.63 -3.91 -5.48
CA LEU A 124 -3.82 -3.09 -5.26
C LEU A 124 -4.78 -3.65 -4.20
N PHE A 125 -4.69 -4.96 -3.93
CA PHE A 125 -5.63 -5.67 -3.08
C PHE A 125 -5.01 -6.08 -1.74
N ARG A 126 -3.68 -6.21 -1.66
CA ARG A 126 -2.96 -6.67 -0.45
C ARG A 126 -3.15 -5.78 0.78
N SER A 127 -3.43 -4.49 0.57
CA SER A 127 -3.59 -3.50 1.63
C SER A 127 -5.04 -3.13 1.91
N LEU A 128 -5.99 -3.82 1.27
CA LEU A 128 -7.41 -3.58 1.48
C LEU A 128 -7.87 -4.23 2.78
N GLU A 129 -8.66 -3.49 3.54
CA GLU A 129 -9.35 -4.04 4.70
C GLU A 129 -10.40 -5.06 4.27
N LYS A 130 -10.77 -5.97 5.17
CA LYS A 130 -11.71 -7.06 4.88
C LYS A 130 -13.03 -6.55 4.28
N GLU A 131 -13.55 -5.44 4.79
CA GLU A 131 -14.78 -4.82 4.30
C GLU A 131 -14.63 -4.25 2.88
N GLN A 132 -13.51 -3.57 2.61
CA GLN A 132 -13.19 -3.06 1.27
C GLN A 132 -13.00 -4.19 0.28
N MET A 133 -12.27 -5.24 0.67
CA MET A 133 -12.10 -6.45 -0.13
C MET A 133 -13.47 -7.07 -0.44
N ASN A 134 -14.34 -7.22 0.55
CA ASN A 134 -15.68 -7.75 0.34
C ASN A 134 -16.48 -6.92 -0.68
N GLN A 135 -16.51 -5.59 -0.54
CA GLN A 135 -17.20 -4.69 -1.48
C GLN A 135 -16.64 -4.80 -2.90
N VAL A 136 -15.32 -4.88 -3.02
CA VAL A 136 -14.64 -5.08 -4.31
C VAL A 136 -15.03 -6.41 -4.95
N LEU A 137 -15.03 -7.51 -4.18
CA LEU A 137 -15.44 -8.82 -4.67
C LEU A 137 -16.91 -8.85 -5.05
N ASP A 138 -17.78 -8.23 -4.27
CA ASP A 138 -19.22 -8.14 -4.53
C ASP A 138 -19.47 -7.40 -5.87
N ALA A 139 -18.66 -6.38 -6.17
CA ALA A 139 -18.73 -5.60 -7.40
C ALA A 139 -18.12 -6.27 -8.65
N MET A 140 -17.37 -7.37 -8.51
CA MET A 140 -16.84 -8.09 -9.69
C MET A 140 -17.96 -8.82 -10.43
N PHE A 141 -18.11 -8.59 -11.73
CA PHE A 141 -19.14 -9.22 -12.55
C PHE A 141 -18.60 -10.39 -13.37
N GLU A 142 -19.48 -11.31 -13.72
CA GLU A 142 -19.17 -12.50 -14.50
C GLU A 142 -19.04 -12.15 -16.00
N ARG A 143 -17.96 -12.60 -16.65
CA ARG A 143 -17.76 -12.52 -18.10
C ARG A 143 -17.52 -13.92 -18.67
N LYS A 144 -18.54 -14.45 -19.35
CA LYS A 144 -18.45 -15.71 -20.12
C LYS A 144 -17.77 -15.46 -21.45
N VAL A 145 -16.95 -16.40 -21.89
CA VAL A 145 -16.22 -16.32 -23.17
C VAL A 145 -16.28 -17.65 -23.91
N GLN A 146 -16.16 -17.58 -25.23
CA GLN A 146 -16.08 -18.72 -26.15
C GLN A 146 -14.67 -18.82 -26.78
N PRO A 147 -14.29 -20.00 -27.31
CA PRO A 147 -13.05 -20.16 -28.05
C PRO A 147 -12.93 -19.12 -29.18
N GLY A 148 -11.78 -18.46 -29.25
CA GLY A 148 -11.50 -17.42 -30.24
C GLY A 148 -11.81 -15.99 -29.77
N ASP A 149 -12.56 -15.81 -28.67
CA ASP A 149 -12.87 -14.48 -28.14
C ASP A 149 -11.61 -13.74 -27.67
N TYR A 150 -11.52 -12.46 -28.00
CA TYR A 150 -10.47 -11.58 -27.47
C TYR A 150 -10.97 -10.89 -26.19
N ILE A 151 -10.30 -11.16 -25.07
CA ILE A 151 -10.66 -10.56 -23.78
C ILE A 151 -10.16 -9.12 -23.73
N ILE A 152 -8.91 -8.92 -24.14
CA ILE A 152 -8.21 -7.64 -24.31
C ILE A 152 -7.32 -7.72 -25.54
N ARG A 153 -7.06 -6.59 -26.20
CA ARG A 153 -6.10 -6.50 -27.31
C ARG A 153 -5.01 -5.50 -27.00
N GLN A 154 -3.78 -5.80 -27.41
CA GLN A 154 -2.64 -4.91 -27.25
C GLN A 154 -2.92 -3.57 -27.94
N GLY A 155 -2.63 -2.47 -27.24
CA GLY A 155 -2.85 -1.11 -27.71
C GLY A 155 -4.23 -0.53 -27.37
N ASP A 156 -5.23 -1.36 -27.06
CA ASP A 156 -6.56 -0.88 -26.65
C ASP A 156 -6.49 -0.20 -25.28
N ASP A 157 -7.44 0.70 -25.03
CA ASP A 157 -7.61 1.31 -23.72
C ASP A 157 -7.98 0.25 -22.66
N GLY A 158 -7.41 0.42 -21.47
CA GLY A 158 -7.52 -0.55 -20.40
C GLY A 158 -8.68 -0.29 -19.46
N ASP A 159 -9.84 -0.89 -19.69
CA ASP A 159 -11.03 -0.57 -18.85
C ASP A 159 -11.18 -1.46 -17.61
N ASN A 160 -10.93 -2.76 -17.76
CA ASN A 160 -11.21 -3.75 -16.71
C ASN A 160 -9.98 -4.55 -16.28
N PHE A 161 -10.03 -5.02 -15.03
CA PHE A 161 -9.20 -6.09 -14.49
C PHE A 161 -9.95 -7.42 -14.60
N TYR A 162 -9.23 -8.51 -14.89
CA TYR A 162 -9.82 -9.84 -15.03
C TYR A 162 -9.12 -10.88 -14.16
N VAL A 163 -9.90 -11.76 -13.53
CA VAL A 163 -9.45 -12.96 -12.83
C VAL A 163 -10.07 -14.18 -13.47
N ILE A 164 -9.27 -15.21 -13.75
CA ILE A 164 -9.72 -16.44 -14.39
C ILE A 164 -10.38 -17.35 -13.36
N GLU A 165 -11.64 -17.69 -13.61
CA GLU A 165 -12.38 -18.72 -12.88
C GLU A 165 -12.27 -20.07 -13.59
N SER A 166 -12.33 -20.09 -14.92
CA SER A 166 -12.14 -21.29 -15.73
C SER A 166 -11.79 -20.98 -17.18
N GLY A 167 -11.28 -21.97 -17.91
CA GLY A 167 -10.88 -21.87 -19.31
C GLY A 167 -9.37 -21.76 -19.50
N VAL A 168 -8.94 -21.79 -20.75
CA VAL A 168 -7.54 -21.66 -21.17
C VAL A 168 -7.40 -20.40 -22.02
N TYR A 169 -6.40 -19.58 -21.74
CA TYR A 169 -6.22 -18.27 -22.38
C TYR A 169 -4.78 -18.10 -22.84
N LYS A 170 -4.58 -17.67 -24.09
CA LYS A 170 -3.27 -17.40 -24.66
C LYS A 170 -2.99 -15.90 -24.67
N VAL A 171 -1.77 -15.54 -24.30
CA VAL A 171 -1.27 -14.17 -24.26
C VAL A 171 -0.32 -13.95 -25.44
N TYR A 172 -0.53 -12.86 -26.17
CA TYR A 172 0.26 -12.48 -27.33
C TYR A 172 0.80 -11.05 -27.17
N ILE A 173 2.05 -10.83 -27.54
CA ILE A 173 2.66 -9.49 -27.67
C ILE A 173 3.27 -9.42 -29.06
N ASN A 174 2.88 -8.41 -29.85
CA ASN A 174 3.30 -8.24 -31.24
C ASN A 174 3.11 -9.56 -32.04
N ASP A 175 1.94 -10.18 -31.88
CA ASP A 175 1.55 -11.48 -32.47
C ASP A 175 2.42 -12.69 -32.09
N LYS A 176 3.43 -12.53 -31.23
CA LYS A 176 4.20 -13.63 -30.65
C LYS A 176 3.49 -14.15 -29.41
N HIS A 177 3.27 -15.46 -29.33
CA HIS A 177 2.75 -16.11 -28.12
C HIS A 177 3.79 -16.03 -26.99
N ILE A 178 3.37 -15.49 -25.84
CA ILE A 178 4.26 -15.24 -24.69
C ILE A 178 3.92 -16.16 -23.52
N ASN A 179 2.64 -16.40 -23.26
CA ASN A 179 2.21 -17.17 -22.10
C ASN A 179 0.83 -17.80 -22.33
N THR A 180 0.52 -18.83 -21.55
CA THR A 180 -0.80 -19.45 -21.51
C THR A 180 -1.27 -19.57 -20.06
N TYR A 181 -2.43 -19.01 -19.77
CA TYR A 181 -3.13 -19.24 -18.50
C TYR A 181 -3.99 -20.50 -18.59
N ASN A 182 -3.86 -21.38 -17.60
CA ASN A 182 -4.60 -22.64 -17.53
C ASN A 182 -5.49 -22.64 -16.28
N HIS A 183 -6.78 -22.32 -16.45
CA HIS A 183 -7.81 -22.29 -15.40
C HIS A 183 -7.57 -21.33 -14.22
N THR A 184 -6.40 -20.71 -14.11
CA THR A 184 -6.03 -19.78 -13.04
C THR A 184 -5.19 -18.64 -13.61
N GLY A 185 -5.17 -17.52 -12.88
CA GLY A 185 -4.41 -16.34 -13.23
C GLY A 185 -5.27 -15.09 -13.27
N LEU A 186 -4.60 -13.96 -13.45
CA LEU A 186 -5.20 -12.64 -13.53
C LEU A 186 -4.39 -11.78 -14.48
N PHE A 187 -5.03 -10.77 -15.06
CA PHE A 187 -4.38 -9.82 -15.95
C PHE A 187 -5.12 -8.49 -15.99
N GLY A 188 -4.35 -7.43 -16.28
CA GLY A 188 -4.89 -6.10 -16.48
C GLY A 188 -5.12 -5.32 -15.19
N GLU A 189 -4.44 -5.66 -14.11
CA GLU A 189 -4.54 -4.99 -12.81
C GLU A 189 -4.14 -3.51 -12.87
N LEU A 190 -3.20 -3.14 -13.74
CA LEU A 190 -2.82 -1.73 -13.94
C LEU A 190 -3.97 -0.87 -14.48
N ALA A 191 -4.94 -1.48 -15.17
CA ALA A 191 -6.14 -0.78 -15.64
C ALA A 191 -6.98 -0.23 -14.49
N LEU A 192 -6.82 -0.72 -13.25
CA LEU A 192 -7.52 -0.20 -12.08
C LEU A 192 -6.90 1.09 -11.52
N LEU A 193 -5.65 1.40 -11.88
CA LEU A 193 -4.96 2.61 -11.39
C LEU A 193 -5.23 3.82 -12.27
N TYR A 194 -5.02 3.70 -13.59
CA TYR A 194 -5.12 4.79 -14.56
C TYR A 194 -5.31 4.26 -15.99
N ASN A 195 -5.65 5.16 -16.93
CA ASN A 195 -5.81 4.76 -18.33
C ASN A 195 -4.47 4.51 -18.99
N MET A 196 -4.28 3.29 -19.45
CA MET A 196 -3.05 2.84 -20.08
C MET A 196 -3.38 1.83 -21.20
N PRO A 197 -2.75 1.96 -22.37
CA PRO A 197 -2.89 0.97 -23.42
C PRO A 197 -2.48 -0.42 -22.94
N ARG A 198 -3.21 -1.46 -23.33
CA ARG A 198 -2.88 -2.84 -23.00
C ARG A 198 -1.53 -3.23 -23.59
N ALA A 199 -0.67 -3.83 -22.77
CA ALA A 199 0.65 -4.29 -23.21
C ALA A 199 0.60 -5.59 -24.03
N ALA A 200 -0.49 -6.35 -23.94
CA ALA A 200 -0.65 -7.65 -24.58
C ALA A 200 -2.10 -7.92 -24.98
N THR A 201 -2.28 -8.80 -25.95
CA THR A 201 -3.57 -9.39 -26.35
C THR A 201 -3.79 -10.67 -25.58
N VAL A 202 -5.00 -10.91 -25.09
CA VAL A 202 -5.41 -12.16 -24.44
C VAL A 202 -6.61 -12.74 -25.17
N GLN A 203 -6.48 -13.97 -25.63
CA GLN A 203 -7.49 -14.69 -26.39
C GLN A 203 -7.89 -15.98 -25.67
N ALA A 204 -9.19 -16.30 -25.66
CA ALA A 204 -9.71 -17.56 -25.15
C ALA A 204 -9.41 -18.71 -26.12
N GLU A 205 -8.78 -19.78 -25.64
CA GLU A 205 -8.59 -21.03 -26.39
C GLU A 205 -9.80 -21.97 -26.21
N THR A 206 -10.42 -21.92 -25.03
CA THR A 206 -11.58 -22.74 -24.67
C THR A 206 -12.72 -21.86 -24.15
N SER A 207 -13.94 -22.41 -24.07
CA SER A 207 -15.01 -21.75 -23.32
C SER A 207 -14.58 -21.59 -21.87
N GLY A 208 -14.82 -20.40 -21.32
CA GLY A 208 -14.29 -20.04 -20.01
C GLY A 208 -15.12 -19.01 -19.28
N LEU A 209 -14.70 -18.75 -18.05
CA LEU A 209 -15.32 -17.79 -17.16
C LEU A 209 -14.28 -16.89 -16.50
N LEU A 210 -14.57 -15.60 -16.50
CA LEU A 210 -13.74 -14.57 -15.89
C LEU A 210 -14.58 -13.76 -14.90
N TRP A 211 -13.95 -13.33 -13.81
CA TRP A 211 -14.46 -12.24 -12.98
C TRP A 211 -13.82 -10.94 -13.46
N ALA A 212 -14.64 -9.93 -13.73
CA ALA A 212 -14.21 -8.64 -14.26
C ALA A 212 -14.58 -7.51 -13.30
N MET A 213 -13.74 -6.48 -13.24
CA MET A 213 -14.03 -5.25 -12.51
C MET A 213 -13.49 -4.05 -13.28
N ASP A 214 -14.32 -3.01 -13.41
CA ASP A 214 -13.93 -1.76 -14.05
C ASP A 214 -13.19 -0.82 -13.09
N ARG A 215 -12.38 0.07 -13.67
CA ARG A 215 -11.59 1.06 -12.93
C ARG A 215 -12.47 1.99 -12.06
N GLN A 216 -13.58 2.47 -12.60
CA GLN A 216 -14.40 3.49 -11.94
C GLN A 216 -15.03 2.93 -10.67
N THR A 217 -15.60 1.73 -10.75
CA THR A 217 -16.17 0.99 -9.63
C THR A 217 -15.12 0.73 -8.55
N PHE A 218 -13.93 0.24 -8.92
CA PHE A 218 -12.85 0.00 -7.95
C PHE A 218 -12.42 1.28 -7.24
N ARG A 219 -12.13 2.35 -8.00
CA ARG A 219 -11.71 3.63 -7.45
C ARG A 219 -12.78 4.24 -6.56
N ARG A 220 -14.06 4.16 -6.97
CA ARG A 220 -15.19 4.62 -6.16
C ARG A 220 -15.26 3.91 -4.82
N ILE A 221 -15.19 2.57 -4.80
CA ILE A 221 -15.23 1.77 -3.56
C ILE A 221 -14.10 2.21 -2.61
N LEU A 222 -12.87 2.30 -3.12
CA LEU A 222 -11.72 2.66 -2.28
C LEU A 222 -11.77 4.10 -1.78
N LEU A 223 -12.01 5.06 -2.68
CA LEU A 223 -12.00 6.48 -2.33
C LEU A 223 -13.18 6.84 -1.42
N LYS A 224 -14.36 6.26 -1.66
CA LYS A 224 -15.54 6.45 -0.78
C LYS A 224 -15.33 5.82 0.59
N SER A 225 -14.78 4.61 0.66
CA SER A 225 -14.45 3.96 1.93
C SER A 225 -13.42 4.77 2.73
N ALA A 226 -12.34 5.21 2.08
CA ALA A 226 -11.31 6.05 2.72
C ALA A 226 -11.87 7.40 3.19
N PHE A 227 -12.76 8.03 2.40
CA PHE A 227 -13.43 9.26 2.78
C PHE A 227 -14.33 9.08 4.02
N ARG A 228 -15.20 8.06 4.02
CA ARG A 228 -16.07 7.74 5.17
C ARG A 228 -15.25 7.45 6.42
N LYS A 229 -14.15 6.70 6.29
CA LYS A 229 -13.23 6.40 7.39
C LYS A 229 -12.59 7.68 7.95
N ARG A 230 -12.10 8.56 7.07
CA ARG A 230 -11.52 9.85 7.48
C ARG A 230 -12.54 10.75 8.18
N LYS A 231 -13.77 10.84 7.66
CA LYS A 231 -14.86 11.62 8.28
C LYS A 231 -15.22 11.08 9.67
N MET A 232 -15.35 9.76 9.81
CA MET A 232 -15.57 9.10 11.11
C MET A 232 -14.45 9.43 12.11
N TYR A 233 -13.19 9.37 11.67
CA TYR A 233 -12.04 9.70 12.52
C TYR A 233 -12.02 11.17 12.93
N GLU A 234 -12.39 12.07 12.04
CA GLU A 234 -12.54 13.48 12.35
C GLU A 234 -13.62 13.72 13.43
N GLU A 235 -14.78 13.07 13.30
CA GLU A 235 -15.85 13.11 14.30
C GLU A 235 -15.39 12.59 15.67
N LEU A 236 -14.65 11.48 15.68
CA LEU A 236 -14.07 10.90 16.90
C LEU A 236 -13.07 11.86 17.56
N LEU A 237 -12.16 12.46 16.80
CA LEU A 237 -11.21 13.45 17.31
C LEU A 237 -11.92 14.71 17.83
N ASN A 238 -12.97 15.15 17.14
CA ASN A 238 -13.81 16.30 17.57
C ASN A 238 -14.58 16.02 18.86
N SER A 239 -14.86 14.76 19.19
CA SER A 239 -15.54 14.40 20.44
C SER A 239 -14.66 14.67 21.67
N VAL A 240 -13.32 14.65 21.53
CA VAL A 240 -12.37 14.77 22.63
C VAL A 240 -12.16 16.24 23.00
N PRO A 241 -12.55 16.69 24.21
CA PRO A 241 -12.48 18.09 24.58
C PRO A 241 -11.07 18.69 24.49
N MET A 242 -10.02 17.93 24.84
CA MET A 242 -8.65 18.44 24.76
C MET A 242 -8.21 18.69 23.30
N LEU A 243 -8.68 17.89 22.35
CA LEU A 243 -8.31 18.00 20.93
C LEU A 243 -9.12 19.06 20.16
N LYS A 244 -10.18 19.61 20.77
CA LYS A 244 -10.94 20.73 20.18
C LYS A 244 -10.12 22.02 20.04
N ALA A 245 -9.02 22.15 20.78
CA ALA A 245 -8.12 23.28 20.67
C ALA A 245 -7.32 23.29 19.35
N LEU A 246 -7.28 22.17 18.64
CA LEU A 246 -6.54 22.01 17.39
C LEU A 246 -7.25 22.68 16.22
N GLN A 247 -6.47 23.08 15.21
CA GLN A 247 -6.99 23.52 13.93
C GLN A 247 -7.45 22.32 13.09
N ASN A 248 -8.23 22.57 12.04
CA ASN A 248 -8.78 21.48 11.23
C ASN A 248 -7.70 20.62 10.57
N TYR A 249 -6.70 21.25 9.95
CA TYR A 249 -5.60 20.54 9.31
C TYR A 249 -4.77 19.70 10.31
N GLU A 250 -4.67 20.14 11.56
CA GLU A 250 -3.96 19.40 12.63
C GLU A 250 -4.71 18.13 13.00
N ARG A 251 -6.04 18.23 13.13
CA ARG A 251 -6.90 17.04 13.33
C ARG A 251 -6.88 16.11 12.13
N MET A 252 -6.83 16.63 10.90
CA MET A 252 -6.70 15.79 9.71
C MET A 252 -5.40 14.98 9.71
N ASN A 253 -4.28 15.59 10.10
CA ASN A 253 -3.01 14.88 10.26
C ASN A 253 -3.09 13.78 11.34
N LEU A 254 -3.80 14.03 12.45
CA LEU A 254 -4.04 13.01 13.47
C LEU A 254 -4.98 11.90 12.98
N ALA A 255 -6.00 12.24 12.19
CA ALA A 255 -6.91 11.27 11.61
C ALA A 255 -6.17 10.30 10.67
N ASP A 256 -5.23 10.81 9.87
CA ASP A 256 -4.39 9.97 9.01
C ASP A 256 -3.38 9.10 9.79
N ALA A 257 -3.12 9.41 11.06
CA ALA A 257 -2.24 8.63 11.95
C ALA A 257 -2.96 7.56 12.77
N LEU A 258 -4.30 7.55 12.76
CA LEU A 258 -5.09 6.55 13.46
C LEU A 258 -4.97 5.17 12.79
N VAL A 259 -4.77 4.14 13.61
CA VAL A 259 -4.65 2.76 13.15
C VAL A 259 -5.81 1.93 13.71
N SER A 260 -6.53 1.22 12.85
CA SER A 260 -7.60 0.31 13.28
C SER A 260 -7.00 -0.94 13.94
N LYS A 261 -7.52 -1.30 15.11
CA LYS A 261 -7.22 -2.53 15.86
C LYS A 261 -8.52 -3.28 16.15
N SER A 262 -8.48 -4.61 16.11
CA SER A 262 -9.63 -5.45 16.44
C SER A 262 -9.29 -6.38 17.59
N TYR A 263 -10.25 -6.58 18.49
CA TYR A 263 -10.12 -7.39 19.70
C TYR A 263 -11.29 -8.35 19.81
N ASP A 264 -11.02 -9.59 20.19
CA ASP A 264 -12.05 -10.61 20.39
C ASP A 264 -12.79 -10.41 21.72
N ASN A 265 -13.99 -10.97 21.85
CA ASN A 265 -14.79 -10.84 23.07
C ASN A 265 -14.04 -11.39 24.30
N GLY A 266 -13.93 -10.58 25.34
CA GLY A 266 -13.21 -10.90 26.58
C GLY A 266 -11.71 -10.60 26.51
N GLU A 267 -11.17 -10.20 25.37
CA GLU A 267 -9.77 -9.83 25.23
C GLU A 267 -9.46 -8.54 26.01
N ARG A 268 -8.30 -8.51 26.67
CA ARG A 268 -7.84 -7.35 27.43
C ARG A 268 -7.08 -6.38 26.52
N ILE A 269 -7.61 -5.18 26.41
CA ILE A 269 -7.11 -4.10 25.55
C ILE A 269 -6.06 -3.28 26.31
N ILE A 270 -6.36 -2.95 27.56
CA ILE A 270 -5.48 -2.22 28.47
C ILE A 270 -5.43 -2.98 29.78
N LYS A 271 -4.26 -3.04 30.41
CA LYS A 271 -4.11 -3.52 31.78
C LYS A 271 -3.76 -2.36 32.70
N GLN A 272 -4.41 -2.29 33.86
CA GLN A 272 -4.06 -1.34 34.91
C GLN A 272 -2.57 -1.49 35.30
N GLY A 273 -1.90 -0.35 35.49
CA GLY A 273 -0.48 -0.28 35.87
C GLY A 273 0.52 -0.38 34.71
N ASP A 274 0.11 -0.80 33.52
CA ASP A 274 1.01 -0.85 32.37
C ASP A 274 1.39 0.56 31.88
N ALA A 275 2.52 0.66 31.18
CA ALA A 275 2.94 1.90 30.54
C ALA A 275 1.91 2.30 29.47
N ALA A 276 1.60 3.59 29.41
CA ALA A 276 0.59 4.08 28.48
C ALA A 276 1.20 4.29 27.07
N ASP A 277 0.69 3.54 26.09
CA ASP A 277 1.15 3.54 24.69
C ASP A 277 0.38 4.53 23.79
N GLY A 278 -0.84 4.89 24.15
CA GLY A 278 -1.67 5.80 23.33
C GLY A 278 -3.10 5.95 23.81
N MET A 279 -3.96 6.48 22.95
CA MET A 279 -5.40 6.55 23.21
C MET A 279 -6.19 5.73 22.20
N TYR A 280 -7.40 5.34 22.60
CA TYR A 280 -8.27 4.45 21.84
C TYR A 280 -9.64 5.09 21.65
N PHE A 281 -10.21 4.94 20.46
CA PHE A 281 -11.57 5.34 20.10
C PHE A 281 -12.37 4.11 19.69
N ILE A 282 -13.64 4.03 20.10
CA ILE A 282 -14.48 2.87 19.80
C ILE A 282 -15.21 3.09 18.47
N GLU A 283 -14.78 2.38 17.43
CA GLU A 283 -15.41 2.39 16.11
C GLU A 283 -16.67 1.51 16.09
N GLU A 284 -16.56 0.32 16.69
CA GLU A 284 -17.61 -0.70 16.74
C GLU A 284 -17.48 -1.54 18.01
N GLY A 285 -18.62 -1.94 18.60
CA GLY A 285 -18.67 -2.77 19.80
C GLY A 285 -18.71 -1.98 21.12
N THR A 286 -18.52 -2.70 22.22
CA THR A 286 -18.57 -2.19 23.59
C THR A 286 -17.34 -2.68 24.36
N VAL A 287 -16.84 -1.86 25.30
CA VAL A 287 -15.77 -2.24 26.21
C VAL A 287 -16.19 -2.03 27.66
N SER A 288 -15.68 -2.88 28.55
CA SER A 288 -15.83 -2.80 30.00
C SER A 288 -14.55 -2.27 30.61
N VAL A 289 -14.66 -1.17 31.35
CA VAL A 289 -13.57 -0.57 32.12
C VAL A 289 -13.63 -1.10 33.54
N ARG A 290 -12.54 -1.68 34.01
CA ARG A 290 -12.43 -2.33 35.33
C ARG A 290 -11.27 -1.76 36.13
N MET A 291 -11.43 -1.66 37.44
CA MET A 291 -10.40 -1.18 38.35
C MET A 291 -10.24 -2.16 39.51
N ASP A 292 -9.00 -2.37 39.94
CA ASP A 292 -8.72 -3.19 41.14
C ASP A 292 -9.26 -2.49 42.40
N GLN A 293 -10.16 -3.15 43.11
CA GLN A 293 -10.67 -2.78 44.44
C GLN A 293 -10.71 -4.03 45.34
N ASP A 294 -10.13 -3.95 46.54
CA ASP A 294 -10.15 -5.02 47.56
C ASP A 294 -9.82 -6.44 47.00
N ASP A 295 -8.72 -6.54 46.24
CA ASP A 295 -8.24 -7.77 45.57
C ASP A 295 -9.18 -8.36 44.49
N ALA A 296 -10.13 -7.58 43.96
CA ALA A 296 -10.98 -7.95 42.84
C ALA A 296 -11.03 -6.85 41.75
N GLU A 297 -11.08 -7.24 40.47
CA GLU A 297 -11.38 -6.30 39.38
C GLU A 297 -12.89 -6.02 39.33
N VAL A 298 -13.27 -4.78 39.64
CA VAL A 298 -14.67 -4.32 39.61
C VAL A 298 -14.92 -3.50 38.36
N GLU A 299 -16.02 -3.78 37.65
CA GLU A 299 -16.46 -2.97 36.51
C GLU A 299 -16.98 -1.61 36.97
N ILE A 300 -16.36 -0.55 36.47
CA ILE A 300 -16.69 0.84 36.84
C ILE A 300 -17.49 1.58 35.76
N SER A 301 -17.37 1.16 34.50
CA SER A 301 -18.06 1.79 33.37
C SER A 301 -18.07 0.86 32.15
N GLN A 302 -19.07 1.03 31.30
CA GLN A 302 -19.05 0.51 29.94
C GLN A 302 -18.98 1.68 28.95
N LEU A 303 -18.23 1.49 27.87
CA LEU A 303 -18.09 2.47 26.80
C LEU A 303 -18.46 1.81 25.46
N GLY A 304 -19.19 2.52 24.61
CA GLY A 304 -19.62 2.05 23.30
C GLY A 304 -19.14 2.95 22.16
N LYS A 305 -19.64 2.66 20.95
CA LYS A 305 -19.33 3.40 19.72
C LYS A 305 -19.36 4.93 19.91
N GLY A 306 -18.31 5.60 19.44
CA GLY A 306 -18.15 7.05 19.51
C GLY A 306 -17.49 7.56 20.80
N GLN A 307 -17.35 6.71 21.81
CA GLN A 307 -16.60 7.04 23.03
C GLN A 307 -15.11 6.68 22.88
N TYR A 308 -14.30 7.17 23.80
CA TYR A 308 -12.84 6.99 23.80
C TYR A 308 -12.34 6.69 25.21
N PHE A 309 -11.12 6.19 25.31
CA PHE A 309 -10.44 5.94 26.58
C PHE A 309 -8.92 6.00 26.44
N GLY A 310 -8.23 6.23 27.56
CA GLY A 310 -6.76 6.27 27.59
C GLY A 310 -6.16 7.57 27.08
N GLU A 311 -6.97 8.62 26.93
CA GLU A 311 -6.59 9.96 26.48
C GLU A 311 -5.50 10.61 27.35
N LEU A 312 -5.45 10.25 28.64
CA LEU A 312 -4.43 10.74 29.57
C LEU A 312 -3.01 10.28 29.19
N ALA A 313 -2.90 9.21 28.39
CA ALA A 313 -1.62 8.69 27.89
C ALA A 313 -0.87 9.72 27.05
N LEU A 314 -1.61 10.49 26.22
CA LEU A 314 -1.02 11.42 25.24
C LEU A 314 -0.25 12.57 25.88
N VAL A 315 -0.45 12.82 27.18
CA VAL A 315 0.00 14.06 27.82
C VAL A 315 0.71 13.82 29.15
N THR A 316 0.23 12.85 29.94
CA THR A 316 0.75 12.65 31.31
C THR A 316 1.84 11.59 31.38
N HIS A 317 1.92 10.69 30.39
CA HIS A 317 2.77 9.48 30.40
C HIS A 317 2.66 8.66 31.71
N ARG A 318 1.57 8.81 32.45
CA ARG A 318 1.32 8.05 33.67
C ARG A 318 0.92 6.62 33.32
N PRO A 319 1.17 5.64 34.22
CA PRO A 319 0.66 4.29 34.06
C PRO A 319 -0.87 4.26 33.91
N ARG A 320 -1.38 3.22 33.25
CA ARG A 320 -2.80 3.01 33.03
C ARG A 320 -3.57 2.92 34.35
N ALA A 321 -4.60 3.75 34.51
CA ALA A 321 -5.37 3.83 35.76
C ALA A 321 -6.38 2.68 35.95
N ALA A 322 -6.78 2.02 34.86
CA ALA A 322 -7.79 0.97 34.85
C ALA A 322 -7.50 -0.03 33.73
N SER A 323 -7.98 -1.26 33.87
CA SER A 323 -8.00 -2.28 32.84
C SER A 323 -9.21 -2.06 31.91
N VAL A 324 -9.10 -2.44 30.64
CA VAL A 324 -10.19 -2.34 29.66
C VAL A 324 -10.29 -3.67 28.90
N TYR A 325 -11.50 -4.19 28.78
CA TYR A 325 -11.81 -5.47 28.13
C TYR A 325 -12.85 -5.30 27.04
N ALA A 326 -12.70 -6.01 25.93
CA ALA A 326 -13.72 -6.10 24.89
C ALA A 326 -14.93 -6.90 25.38
N THR A 327 -16.16 -6.40 25.13
CA THR A 327 -17.40 -7.07 25.56
C THR A 327 -18.47 -7.07 24.48
N GLY A 328 -19.29 -8.12 24.47
CA GLY A 328 -20.47 -8.19 23.59
C GLY A 328 -20.16 -8.56 22.14
N GLY A 329 -18.93 -8.96 21.82
CA GLY A 329 -18.52 -9.37 20.47
C GLY A 329 -17.10 -8.93 20.13
N VAL A 330 -16.78 -8.95 18.83
CA VAL A 330 -15.54 -8.35 18.30
C VAL A 330 -15.66 -6.83 18.41
N VAL A 331 -14.66 -6.19 18.98
CA VAL A 331 -14.58 -4.74 19.14
C VAL A 331 -13.55 -4.20 18.15
N LYS A 332 -13.90 -3.14 17.42
CA LYS A 332 -12.96 -2.39 16.56
C LYS A 332 -12.66 -1.04 17.18
N LEU A 333 -11.38 -0.71 17.26
CA LEU A 333 -10.88 0.51 17.86
C LEU A 333 -9.96 1.26 16.89
N ALA A 334 -10.07 2.59 16.86
CA ALA A 334 -9.04 3.44 16.27
C ALA A 334 -8.01 3.76 17.36
N PHE A 335 -6.73 3.49 17.10
CA PHE A 335 -5.64 3.70 18.04
C PHE A 335 -4.75 4.87 17.58
N LEU A 336 -4.51 5.82 18.48
CA LEU A 336 -3.57 6.91 18.30
C LEU A 336 -2.39 6.70 19.23
N ASP A 337 -1.24 6.38 18.63
CA ASP A 337 0.02 6.17 19.33
C ASP A 337 0.58 7.48 19.89
N THR A 338 1.15 7.43 21.10
CA THR A 338 1.69 8.63 21.77
C THR A 338 2.89 9.20 21.02
N GLU A 339 3.80 8.38 20.52
CA GLU A 339 4.98 8.86 19.79
C GLU A 339 4.61 9.43 18.42
N ALA A 340 3.62 8.83 17.75
CA ALA A 340 3.06 9.39 16.51
C ALA A 340 2.40 10.75 16.77
N PHE A 341 1.62 10.86 17.84
CA PHE A 341 0.99 12.11 18.25
C PHE A 341 2.01 13.21 18.53
N GLU A 342 3.05 12.93 19.34
CA GLU A 342 4.10 13.89 19.64
C GLU A 342 4.85 14.36 18.39
N ARG A 343 5.11 13.46 17.45
CA ARG A 343 5.79 13.79 16.19
C ARG A 343 4.96 14.70 15.29
N ILE A 344 3.65 14.48 15.26
CA ILE A 344 2.72 15.28 14.44
C ILE A 344 2.46 16.64 15.09
N MET A 345 2.30 16.67 16.42
CA MET A 345 1.91 17.87 17.16
C MET A 345 3.11 18.72 17.58
N GLY A 346 4.29 18.12 17.76
CA GLY A 346 5.51 18.80 18.19
C GLY A 346 5.29 19.69 19.41
N PHE A 347 5.56 20.99 19.25
CA PHE A 347 5.43 22.01 20.30
C PHE A 347 3.98 22.29 20.76
N LEU A 348 2.96 21.81 20.03
CA LEU A 348 1.55 21.99 20.42
C LEU A 348 1.14 21.11 21.60
N THR A 349 1.92 20.08 21.91
CA THR A 349 1.75 19.26 23.12
C THR A 349 1.73 20.12 24.39
N ASP A 350 2.53 21.19 24.45
CA ASP A 350 2.57 22.11 25.58
C ASP A 350 1.30 22.98 25.70
N VAL A 351 0.66 23.29 24.57
CA VAL A 351 -0.63 24.02 24.55
C VAL A 351 -1.73 23.12 25.07
N LEU A 352 -1.72 21.84 24.69
CA LEU A 352 -2.68 20.84 25.16
C LEU A 352 -2.49 20.52 26.65
N LYS A 353 -1.25 20.46 27.14
CA LYS A 353 -0.91 20.31 28.57
C LYS A 353 -1.57 21.38 29.44
N ARG A 354 -1.65 22.64 28.97
CA ARG A 354 -2.29 23.73 29.73
C ARG A 354 -3.79 23.55 29.86
N ASN A 355 -4.44 23.01 28.84
CA ASN A 355 -5.88 22.73 28.86
C ASN A 355 -6.23 21.46 29.66
N ILE A 356 -5.24 20.60 29.94
CA ILE A 356 -5.47 19.32 30.62
C ILE A 356 -5.63 19.43 32.14
N VAL A 357 -5.10 20.48 32.78
CA VAL A 357 -5.27 20.67 34.24
C VAL A 357 -6.75 20.76 34.60
N ILE A 358 -7.54 21.40 33.75
CA ILE A 358 -9.00 21.49 33.86
C ILE A 358 -9.64 20.10 33.69
N TYR A 359 -9.10 19.29 32.77
CA TYR A 359 -9.63 17.96 32.45
C TYR A 359 -9.27 16.90 33.52
N GLU A 360 -8.06 16.92 34.07
CA GLU A 360 -7.66 16.06 35.21
C GLU A 360 -8.56 16.31 36.42
N GLN A 361 -8.91 17.57 36.71
CA GLN A 361 -9.84 17.91 37.79
C GLN A 361 -11.24 17.35 37.52
N MET A 362 -11.77 17.50 36.30
CA MET A 362 -13.06 16.92 35.92
C MET A 362 -13.10 15.39 35.98
N PHE A 363 -12.02 14.72 35.53
CA PHE A 363 -11.93 13.26 35.57
C PHE A 363 -11.81 12.73 37.00
N THR A 364 -10.97 13.36 37.83
CA THR A 364 -10.81 12.99 39.25
C THR A 364 -12.14 13.15 40.01
N ASP A 365 -12.90 14.19 39.69
CA ASP A 365 -14.22 14.43 40.29
C ASP A 365 -15.28 13.43 39.81
N MET A 366 -15.23 12.98 38.55
CA MET A 366 -16.09 11.89 38.05
C MET A 366 -15.74 10.54 38.71
N ALA A 367 -14.46 10.20 38.79
CA ALA A 367 -14.01 8.97 39.44
C ALA A 367 -14.41 8.93 40.93
N ARG A 368 -14.32 10.06 41.63
CA ARG A 368 -14.76 10.20 43.03
C ARG A 368 -16.27 10.14 43.22
N ARG A 369 -17.07 10.50 42.22
CA ARG A 369 -18.54 10.41 42.30
C ARG A 369 -19.03 8.98 42.13
N ASN A 370 -18.37 8.17 41.31
CA ASN A 370 -18.75 6.78 41.09
C ASN A 370 -18.24 5.81 42.18
N THR A 371 -17.27 6.21 43.01
CA THR A 371 -16.79 5.43 44.18
C THR A 371 -17.47 5.79 45.50
N ASN A 372 -18.46 6.69 45.51
CA ASN A 372 -19.24 7.07 46.70
C ASN A 372 -20.68 6.52 46.69
N LEU A 373 -20.89 5.35 46.07
CA LEU A 373 -22.04 4.47 46.21
C LEU A 373 -21.55 3.13 46.74
#